data_AF-A0A8T5VGA6-F1
#
_entry.id   AF-A0A8T5VGA6-F1
#
_cell.length_a   1.000
_cell.length_b   1.000
_cell.length_c   1.000
_cell.angle_alpha   90.00
_cell.angle_beta   90.00
_cell.angle_gamma   90.00
#
_symmetry.space_group_name_H-M   'P 1'
#
loop_
_entity.id
_entity.type
_entity.pdbx_description
1 polymer ?
#
loop_
_entity_poly.entity_id
_entity_poly.type
_entity_poly.pdbx_seq_one_letter_code
_entity_poly.pdbx_strand_id
1 'polypeptide(L)'
;MKIPLCDDTWLGMQAQHIAAVEIGIIRPLELHTARIIFAEEPYAGVMMALNGVSQMWLFSLNEFLRTWRQRATQLLQLADQYAKTLPRKQKAFLEKTIADANAKENHIFSGASFYSEHVSRITDPAFIDAVKAYYEKMDGWFSFIEALRMNLAKHEVPKKRGMVAEMPGYARIDLVRGTLYWQFIDAQGGLQKLDRREAANFFLDIKLPDCDQ
;
A
#
# COMPACT_ATOMS: atom_id res chain seq x y z
N MET A 1 -4.00 -9.16 -11.44
CA MET A 1 -5.20 -8.59 -10.80
C MET A 1 -5.19 -7.06 -10.98
N LYS A 2 -6.34 -6.42 -11.26
CA LYS A 2 -6.42 -4.96 -11.42
C LYS A 2 -6.80 -4.33 -10.08
N ILE A 3 -5.94 -3.49 -9.51
CA ILE A 3 -6.26 -2.74 -8.29
C ILE A 3 -7.44 -1.79 -8.61
N PRO A 4 -8.59 -1.87 -7.91
CA PRO A 4 -9.71 -0.96 -8.17
C PRO A 4 -9.29 0.49 -7.90
N LEU A 5 -9.93 1.47 -8.52
CA LEU A 5 -9.59 2.90 -8.44
C LEU A 5 -8.25 3.30 -9.11
N CYS A 6 -7.43 2.35 -9.56
CA CYS A 6 -6.21 2.62 -10.35
C CYS A 6 -6.50 2.82 -11.85
N ASP A 7 -7.76 2.91 -12.25
CA ASP A 7 -8.17 3.55 -13.51
C ASP A 7 -8.05 5.08 -13.45
N ASP A 8 -7.94 5.67 -12.24
CA ASP A 8 -7.48 7.04 -12.04
C ASP A 8 -6.01 7.18 -12.47
N THR A 9 -5.72 8.16 -13.32
CA THR A 9 -4.38 8.38 -13.88
C THR A 9 -3.30 8.50 -12.80
N TRP A 10 -3.57 9.22 -11.70
CA TRP A 10 -2.55 9.56 -10.72
C TRP A 10 -2.33 8.43 -9.71
N LEU A 11 -3.40 7.83 -9.19
CA LEU A 11 -3.31 6.64 -8.33
C LEU A 11 -2.76 5.44 -9.11
N GLY A 12 -3.21 5.24 -10.35
CA GLY A 12 -2.70 4.19 -11.22
C GLY A 12 -1.22 4.35 -11.51
N MET A 13 -0.77 5.56 -11.84
CA MET A 13 0.65 5.87 -12.05
C MET A 13 1.48 5.63 -10.80
N GLN A 14 1.00 6.03 -9.61
CA GLN A 14 1.73 5.75 -8.36
C GLN A 14 1.90 4.24 -8.12
N ALA A 15 0.84 3.45 -8.32
CA ALA A 15 0.92 1.99 -8.22
C ALA A 15 1.92 1.39 -9.23
N GLN A 16 1.93 1.90 -10.47
CA GLN A 16 2.88 1.49 -11.50
C GLN A 16 4.32 1.85 -11.15
N HIS A 17 4.58 3.03 -10.59
CA HIS A 17 5.92 3.41 -10.12
C HIS A 17 6.40 2.50 -9.00
N ILE A 18 5.53 2.18 -8.03
CA ILE A 18 5.85 1.22 -6.94
C ILE A 18 6.21 -0.15 -7.52
N ALA A 19 5.45 -0.63 -8.51
CA ALA A 19 5.73 -1.88 -9.21
C ALA A 19 7.04 -1.84 -10.01
N ALA A 20 7.31 -0.74 -10.71
CA ALA A 20 8.51 -0.57 -11.52
C ALA A 20 9.78 -0.55 -10.65
N VAL A 21 9.76 0.13 -9.49
CA VAL A 21 10.88 0.12 -8.54
C VAL A 21 11.07 -1.27 -7.94
N GLU A 22 9.99 -1.97 -7.58
CA GLU A 22 10.06 -3.33 -7.05
C GLU A 22 10.76 -4.29 -8.03
N ILE A 23 10.27 -4.34 -9.27
CA ILE A 23 10.71 -5.32 -10.27
C ILE A 23 12.05 -4.89 -10.89
N GLY A 24 12.22 -3.61 -11.21
CA GLY A 24 13.36 -3.10 -11.96
C GLY A 24 14.57 -2.70 -11.12
N ILE A 25 14.39 -2.43 -9.82
CA ILE A 25 15.48 -1.91 -8.97
C ILE A 25 15.72 -2.83 -7.77
N ILE A 26 14.70 -3.04 -6.94
CA ILE A 26 14.87 -3.76 -5.66
C ILE A 26 15.24 -5.22 -5.89
N ARG A 27 14.48 -5.96 -6.70
CA ARG A 27 14.77 -7.39 -6.94
C ARG A 27 16.16 -7.65 -7.54
N PRO A 28 16.63 -6.89 -8.55
CA PRO A 28 18.01 -6.99 -9.02
C PRO A 28 19.03 -6.70 -7.92
N LEU A 29 18.77 -5.69 -7.08
CA LEU A 29 19.66 -5.34 -5.98
C LEU A 29 19.68 -6.41 -4.88
N GLU A 30 18.54 -7.04 -4.57
CA GLU A 30 18.45 -8.21 -3.68
C GLU A 30 19.31 -9.37 -4.21
N LEU A 31 19.15 -9.71 -5.50
CA LEU A 31 19.93 -10.76 -6.14
C LEU A 31 21.43 -10.45 -6.13
N HIS A 32 21.82 -9.21 -6.44
CA HIS A 32 23.21 -8.76 -6.39
C HIS A 32 23.78 -8.88 -4.98
N THR A 33 23.03 -8.43 -3.98
CA THR A 33 23.43 -8.48 -2.56
C THR A 33 23.60 -9.92 -2.09
N ALA A 34 22.66 -10.82 -2.45
CA ALA A 34 22.75 -12.23 -2.13
C ALA A 34 24.01 -12.89 -2.72
N ARG A 35 24.40 -12.52 -3.95
CA ARG A 35 25.63 -13.02 -4.59
C ARG A 35 26.90 -12.58 -3.84
N ILE A 36 26.98 -11.31 -3.43
CA ILE A 36 28.12 -10.79 -2.67
C ILE A 36 28.24 -11.52 -1.33
N ILE A 37 27.12 -11.71 -0.63
CA ILE A 37 27.10 -12.43 0.65
C ILE A 37 27.54 -13.88 0.47
N PHE A 38 27.06 -14.56 -0.57
CA PHE A 38 27.47 -15.93 -0.89
C PHE A 38 28.95 -16.05 -1.27
N ALA A 39 29.51 -15.01 -1.89
CA ALA A 39 30.94 -14.93 -2.22
C ALA A 39 31.82 -14.53 -1.02
N GLU A 40 31.24 -14.36 0.17
CA GLU A 40 31.93 -13.89 1.40
C GLU A 40 32.64 -12.53 1.23
N GLU A 41 32.16 -11.71 0.28
CA GLU A 41 32.70 -10.39 0.01
C GLU A 41 32.13 -9.34 1.00
N PRO A 42 32.84 -8.22 1.26
CA PRO A 42 32.33 -7.13 2.08
C PRO A 42 31.00 -6.56 1.55
N TYR A 43 29.91 -6.84 2.25
CA TYR A 43 28.55 -6.53 1.78
C TYR A 43 27.91 -5.29 2.43
N ALA A 44 28.61 -4.60 3.34
CA ALA A 44 28.04 -3.50 4.13
C ALA A 44 27.47 -2.37 3.25
N GLY A 45 28.17 -1.99 2.18
CA GLY A 45 27.74 -0.93 1.26
C GLY A 45 26.47 -1.30 0.49
N VAL A 46 26.42 -2.51 -0.07
CA VAL A 46 25.25 -2.99 -0.84
C VAL A 46 24.04 -3.24 0.06
N MET A 47 24.24 -3.71 1.29
CA MET A 47 23.17 -3.86 2.28
C MET A 47 22.61 -2.51 2.72
N MET A 48 23.46 -1.49 2.91
CA MET A 48 22.99 -0.14 3.25
C MET A 48 22.13 0.44 2.14
N ALA A 49 22.57 0.30 0.88
CA ALA A 49 21.79 0.74 -0.28
C ALA A 49 20.47 -0.03 -0.41
N LEU A 50 20.50 -1.36 -0.29
CA LEU A 50 19.31 -2.21 -0.37
C LEU A 50 18.30 -1.86 0.74
N ASN A 51 18.77 -1.68 1.97
CA ASN A 51 17.92 -1.27 3.08
C ASN A 51 17.30 0.11 2.83
N GLY A 52 18.10 1.12 2.43
CA GLY A 52 17.61 2.47 2.16
C GLY A 52 16.53 2.51 1.08
N VAL A 53 16.78 1.88 -0.08
CA VAL A 53 15.80 1.83 -1.18
C VAL A 53 14.55 1.05 -0.76
N SER A 54 14.70 -0.03 0.00
CA SER A 54 13.56 -0.82 0.47
C SER A 54 12.69 -0.05 1.47
N GLN A 55 13.28 0.78 2.33
CA GLN A 55 12.52 1.67 3.22
C GLN A 55 11.75 2.74 2.43
N MET A 56 12.39 3.37 1.43
CA MET A 56 11.73 4.36 0.56
C MET A 56 10.54 3.74 -0.21
N TRP A 57 10.70 2.50 -0.66
CA TRP A 57 9.63 1.75 -1.31
C TRP A 57 8.49 1.46 -0.33
N LEU A 58 8.79 1.04 0.90
CA LEU A 58 7.78 0.81 1.93
C LEU A 58 6.99 2.08 2.26
N PHE A 59 7.66 3.23 2.35
CA PHE A 59 6.99 4.52 2.55
C PHE A 59 6.09 4.87 1.37
N SER A 60 6.55 4.65 0.14
CA SER A 60 5.75 4.90 -1.06
C SER A 60 4.51 3.99 -1.11
N LEU A 61 4.66 2.72 -0.77
CA LEU A 61 3.55 1.77 -0.66
C LEU A 61 2.56 2.19 0.45
N ASN A 62 3.06 2.59 1.62
CA ASN A 62 2.22 3.06 2.72
C ASN A 62 1.37 4.26 2.30
N GLU A 63 1.98 5.28 1.68
CA GLU A 63 1.26 6.49 1.27
C GLU A 63 0.25 6.23 0.15
N PHE A 64 0.58 5.34 -0.80
CA PHE A 64 -0.36 4.86 -1.80
C PHE A 64 -1.57 4.19 -1.13
N LEU A 65 -1.33 3.20 -0.27
CA LEU A 65 -2.40 2.45 0.41
C LEU A 65 -3.25 3.37 1.29
N ARG A 66 -2.63 4.32 2.01
CA ARG A 66 -3.34 5.30 2.83
C ARG A 66 -4.31 6.14 2.00
N THR A 67 -3.84 6.66 0.86
CA THR A 67 -4.64 7.48 -0.05
C THR A 67 -5.74 6.66 -0.73
N TRP A 68 -5.40 5.47 -1.22
CA TRP A 68 -6.34 4.54 -1.83
C TRP A 68 -7.45 4.13 -0.84
N ARG A 69 -7.09 3.76 0.39
CA ARG A 69 -8.05 3.39 1.45
C ARG A 69 -8.95 4.53 1.84
N GLN A 70 -8.43 5.75 1.95
CA GLN A 70 -9.26 6.93 2.22
C GLN A 70 -10.34 7.10 1.15
N ARG A 71 -9.97 6.98 -0.13
CA ARG A 71 -10.93 7.06 -1.25
C ARG A 71 -11.92 5.89 -1.23
N ALA A 72 -11.44 4.67 -1.02
CA ALA A 72 -12.29 3.48 -0.92
C ALA A 72 -13.33 3.62 0.20
N THR A 73 -12.92 4.02 1.41
CA THR A 73 -13.83 4.25 2.54
C THR A 73 -14.92 5.27 2.21
N GLN A 74 -14.57 6.38 1.55
CA GLN A 74 -15.54 7.39 1.13
C GLN A 74 -16.57 6.80 0.15
N LEU A 75 -16.12 6.05 -0.85
CA LEU A 75 -17.02 5.42 -1.84
C LEU A 75 -17.94 4.39 -1.19
N LEU A 76 -17.40 3.53 -0.30
CA LEU A 76 -18.19 2.54 0.43
C LEU A 76 -19.25 3.20 1.32
N GLN A 77 -18.91 4.30 2.00
CA GLN A 77 -19.86 5.08 2.80
C GLN A 77 -20.95 5.74 1.95
N LEU A 78 -20.59 6.28 0.78
CA LEU A 78 -21.55 6.88 -0.15
C LEU A 78 -22.50 5.83 -0.74
N ALA A 79 -21.98 4.64 -1.09
CA ALA A 79 -22.79 3.52 -1.56
C ALA A 79 -23.78 3.05 -0.49
N ASP A 80 -23.35 2.93 0.77
CA ASP A 80 -24.21 2.59 1.91
C ASP A 80 -25.31 3.65 2.14
N GLN A 81 -24.96 4.94 2.05
CA GLN A 81 -25.94 6.04 2.14
C GLN A 81 -26.93 6.02 0.98
N TYR A 82 -26.49 5.72 -0.24
CA TYR A 82 -27.34 5.58 -1.41
C TYR A 82 -28.33 4.42 -1.22
N ALA A 83 -27.86 3.25 -0.77
CA ALA A 83 -28.69 2.07 -0.52
C ALA A 83 -29.77 2.33 0.55
N LYS A 84 -29.46 3.14 1.57
CA LYS A 84 -30.39 3.56 2.62
C LYS A 84 -31.33 4.70 2.22
N THR A 85 -31.06 5.38 1.10
CA THR A 85 -31.86 6.50 0.61
C THR A 85 -33.14 5.99 -0.05
N LEU A 86 -34.29 6.63 0.26
CA LEU A 86 -35.57 6.30 -0.36
C LEU A 86 -35.46 6.33 -1.90
N PRO A 87 -36.06 5.37 -2.64
CA PRO A 87 -35.93 5.29 -4.10
C PRO A 87 -36.25 6.60 -4.83
N ARG A 88 -37.29 7.31 -4.39
CA ARG A 88 -37.69 8.63 -4.94
C ARG A 88 -36.64 9.75 -4.77
N LYS A 89 -35.68 9.59 -3.86
CA LYS A 89 -34.60 10.56 -3.56
C LYS A 89 -33.24 10.11 -4.07
N GLN A 90 -33.08 8.86 -4.52
CA GLN A 90 -31.79 8.31 -4.95
C GLN A 90 -31.16 9.07 -6.11
N LYS A 91 -31.96 9.46 -7.12
CA LYS A 91 -31.49 10.27 -8.24
C LYS A 91 -30.92 11.62 -7.79
N ALA A 92 -31.68 12.35 -6.98
CA ALA A 92 -31.26 13.65 -6.46
C ALA A 92 -30.04 13.54 -5.52
N PHE A 93 -29.94 12.47 -4.74
CA PHE A 93 -28.76 12.18 -3.93
C PHE A 93 -27.53 12.01 -4.83
N LEU A 94 -27.61 11.13 -5.84
CA LEU A 94 -26.50 10.85 -6.73
C LEU A 94 -26.03 12.09 -7.50
N GLU A 95 -26.97 12.85 -8.07
CA GLU A 95 -26.66 14.11 -8.78
C GLU A 95 -25.93 15.10 -7.87
N LYS A 96 -26.40 15.26 -6.62
CA LYS A 96 -25.75 16.12 -5.64
C LYS A 96 -24.35 15.61 -5.29
N THR A 97 -24.19 14.32 -5.00
CA THR A 97 -22.89 13.75 -4.63
C THR A 97 -21.86 13.86 -5.76
N ILE A 98 -22.29 13.65 -7.02
CA ILE A 98 -21.44 13.84 -8.20
C ILE A 98 -21.08 15.32 -8.36
N ALA A 99 -22.03 16.24 -8.19
CA ALA A 99 -21.76 17.68 -8.26
C ALA A 99 -20.76 18.14 -7.18
N ASP A 100 -20.92 17.66 -5.95
CA ASP A 100 -19.99 17.92 -4.84
C ASP A 100 -18.59 17.33 -5.11
N ALA A 101 -18.52 16.19 -5.80
CA ALA A 101 -17.25 15.57 -6.21
C ALA A 101 -16.57 16.38 -7.33
N ASN A 102 -17.33 16.78 -8.36
CA ASN A 102 -16.83 17.66 -9.44
C ASN A 102 -16.31 18.98 -8.87
N ALA A 103 -17.02 19.59 -7.92
CA ALA A 103 -16.59 20.84 -7.31
C ALA A 103 -15.21 20.72 -6.61
N LYS A 104 -14.89 19.55 -6.08
CA LYS A 104 -13.57 19.26 -5.48
C LYS A 104 -12.48 19.12 -6.54
N GLU A 105 -12.81 18.85 -7.79
CA GLU A 105 -11.86 18.71 -8.90
C GLU A 105 -11.58 20.03 -9.62
N ASN A 106 -12.35 21.10 -9.34
CA ASN A 106 -12.23 22.41 -9.99
C ASN A 106 -10.84 23.08 -9.90
N HIS A 107 -9.99 22.67 -8.95
CA HIS A 107 -8.64 23.19 -8.79
C HIS A 107 -7.61 22.51 -9.71
N ILE A 108 -8.03 21.55 -10.52
CA ILE A 108 -7.18 20.78 -11.41
C ILE A 108 -7.14 21.47 -12.77
N PHE A 109 -5.98 22.03 -13.11
CA PHE A 109 -5.83 22.88 -14.29
C PHE A 109 -5.48 22.12 -15.57
N SER A 110 -4.71 21.04 -15.46
CA SER A 110 -4.12 20.33 -16.62
C SER A 110 -4.20 18.80 -16.53
N GLY A 111 -4.68 18.27 -15.41
CA GLY A 111 -4.79 16.83 -15.18
C GLY A 111 -6.22 16.32 -15.33
N ALA A 112 -6.38 15.03 -15.59
CA ALA A 112 -7.65 14.35 -15.42
C ALA A 112 -7.76 13.88 -13.95
N SER A 113 -8.88 14.18 -13.29
CA SER A 113 -9.27 13.52 -12.05
C SER A 113 -10.47 12.63 -12.32
N PHE A 114 -10.48 11.47 -11.66
CA PHE A 114 -11.51 10.45 -11.83
C PHE A 114 -12.32 10.27 -10.54
N TYR A 115 -12.21 11.17 -9.57
CA TYR A 115 -12.93 11.05 -8.31
C TYR A 115 -14.44 11.20 -8.50
N SER A 116 -14.89 12.19 -9.29
CA SER A 116 -16.31 12.34 -9.66
C SER A 116 -16.83 11.14 -10.44
N GLU A 117 -16.03 10.57 -11.33
CA GLU A 117 -16.35 9.36 -12.08
C GLU A 117 -16.42 8.12 -11.19
N HIS A 118 -15.54 7.99 -10.19
CA HIS A 118 -15.65 6.92 -9.20
C HIS A 118 -16.93 7.07 -8.35
N VAL A 119 -17.31 8.31 -8.03
CA VAL A 119 -18.56 8.61 -7.32
C VAL A 119 -19.79 8.29 -8.17
N SER A 120 -19.74 8.50 -9.49
CA SER A 120 -20.86 8.16 -10.39
C SER A 120 -21.17 6.66 -10.41
N ARG A 121 -20.15 5.83 -10.13
CA ARG A 121 -20.19 4.37 -10.13
C ARG A 121 -20.61 3.74 -8.80
N ILE A 122 -20.97 4.52 -7.77
CA ILE A 122 -21.39 3.94 -6.46
C ILE A 122 -22.66 3.08 -6.56
N THR A 123 -23.41 3.22 -7.65
CA THR A 123 -24.62 2.44 -7.94
C THR A 123 -24.33 1.12 -8.65
N ASP A 124 -23.11 0.91 -9.14
CA ASP A 124 -22.64 -0.34 -9.75
C ASP A 124 -22.18 -1.31 -8.64
N PRO A 125 -22.93 -2.40 -8.38
CA PRO A 125 -22.57 -3.34 -7.33
C PRO A 125 -21.23 -4.03 -7.60
N ALA A 126 -20.91 -4.34 -8.86
CA ALA A 126 -19.66 -5.03 -9.20
C ALA A 126 -18.43 -4.15 -8.91
N PHE A 127 -18.55 -2.84 -9.14
CA PHE A 127 -17.52 -1.87 -8.78
C PHE A 127 -17.33 -1.77 -7.27
N ILE A 128 -18.42 -1.62 -6.52
CA ILE A 128 -18.37 -1.50 -5.06
C ILE A 128 -17.87 -2.79 -4.40
N ASP A 129 -18.29 -3.95 -4.88
CA ASP A 129 -17.81 -5.24 -4.39
C ASP A 129 -16.31 -5.42 -4.66
N ALA A 130 -15.81 -4.99 -5.83
CA ALA A 130 -14.38 -5.02 -6.12
C ALA A 130 -13.57 -4.10 -5.18
N VAL A 131 -14.07 -2.88 -4.91
CA VAL A 131 -13.45 -1.95 -3.96
C VAL A 131 -13.43 -2.55 -2.55
N LYS A 132 -14.56 -3.11 -2.10
CA LYS A 132 -14.69 -3.74 -0.78
C LYS A 132 -13.77 -4.95 -0.64
N ALA A 133 -13.76 -5.85 -1.62
CA ALA A 133 -12.91 -7.04 -1.60
C ALA A 133 -11.42 -6.68 -1.53
N TYR A 134 -10.97 -5.67 -2.28
CA TYR A 134 -9.59 -5.21 -2.21
C TYR A 134 -9.28 -4.50 -0.88
N TYR A 135 -10.23 -3.74 -0.33
CA TYR A 135 -10.09 -3.10 0.97
C TYR A 135 -9.87 -4.13 2.08
N GLU A 136 -10.71 -5.17 2.10
CA GLU A 136 -10.63 -6.29 3.05
C GLU A 136 -9.34 -7.09 2.87
N LYS A 137 -8.94 -7.37 1.62
CA LYS A 137 -7.64 -8.01 1.30
C LYS A 137 -6.47 -7.24 1.91
N MET A 138 -6.45 -5.91 1.77
CA MET A 138 -5.33 -5.08 2.20
C MET A 138 -5.38 -4.65 3.67
N ASP A 139 -6.45 -4.90 4.41
CA ASP A 139 -6.68 -4.32 5.75
C ASP A 139 -5.61 -4.69 6.78
N GLY A 140 -5.35 -6.00 6.91
CA GLY A 140 -4.30 -6.50 7.80
C GLY A 140 -2.92 -6.02 7.39
N TRP A 141 -2.59 -6.14 6.10
CA TRP A 141 -1.29 -5.72 5.56
C TRP A 141 -1.04 -4.22 5.70
N PHE A 142 -2.05 -3.39 5.50
CA PHE A 142 -1.93 -1.95 5.70
C PHE A 142 -1.57 -1.63 7.15
N SER A 143 -2.23 -2.27 8.12
CA SER A 143 -1.92 -2.06 9.55
C SER A 143 -0.48 -2.47 9.90
N PHE A 144 0.01 -3.57 9.34
CA PHE A 144 1.40 -4.02 9.49
C PHE A 144 2.40 -3.04 8.87
N ILE A 145 2.15 -2.59 7.64
CA ILE A 145 3.00 -1.64 6.91
C ILE A 145 3.02 -0.28 7.62
N GLU A 146 1.87 0.19 8.11
CA GLU A 146 1.77 1.46 8.84
C GLU A 146 2.54 1.41 10.16
N ALA A 147 2.42 0.31 10.91
CA ALA A 147 3.17 0.10 12.14
C ALA A 147 4.68 0.08 11.89
N LEU A 148 5.14 -0.65 10.87
CA LEU A 148 6.55 -0.67 10.49
C LEU A 148 7.02 0.72 10.04
N ARG A 149 6.23 1.44 9.22
CA ARG A 149 6.54 2.80 8.78
C ARG A 149 6.75 3.76 9.95
N MET A 150 5.97 3.63 11.03
CA MET A 150 6.14 4.43 12.24
C MET A 150 7.46 4.12 12.96
N ASN A 151 7.80 2.84 13.11
CA ASN A 151 9.08 2.41 13.68
C ASN A 151 10.26 2.95 12.86
N LEU A 152 10.19 2.86 11.52
CA LEU A 152 11.25 3.32 10.62
C LEU A 152 11.39 4.86 10.57
N ALA A 153 10.28 5.59 10.48
CA ALA A 153 10.33 7.03 10.22
C ALA A 153 10.40 7.89 11.49
N LYS A 154 9.88 7.39 12.61
CA LYS A 154 9.84 8.13 13.89
C LYS A 154 10.69 7.50 14.98
N HIS A 155 11.17 6.27 14.78
CA HIS A 155 11.85 5.48 15.82
C HIS A 155 10.97 5.30 17.06
N GLU A 156 9.65 5.24 16.86
CA GLU A 156 8.63 5.14 17.91
C GLU A 156 7.72 3.93 17.69
N VAL A 157 7.22 3.38 18.80
CA VAL A 157 6.17 2.36 18.79
C VAL A 157 4.81 3.01 18.48
N PRO A 158 4.00 2.45 17.56
CA PRO A 158 2.68 3.00 17.22
C PRO A 158 1.79 3.18 18.45
N LYS A 159 1.07 4.31 18.51
CA LYS A 159 0.13 4.67 19.59
C LYS A 159 0.75 4.78 21.00
N LYS A 160 2.07 4.65 21.16
CA LYS A 160 2.78 4.81 22.44
C LYS A 160 3.81 5.94 22.33
N ARG A 161 3.34 7.17 22.56
CA ARG A 161 4.15 8.39 22.40
C ARG A 161 5.43 8.32 23.25
N GLY A 162 6.58 8.58 22.64
CA GLY A 162 7.88 8.58 23.31
C GLY A 162 8.44 7.19 23.65
N MET A 163 7.73 6.10 23.32
CA MET A 163 8.28 4.76 23.45
C MET A 163 9.18 4.46 22.25
N VAL A 164 10.47 4.28 22.52
CA VAL A 164 11.50 4.05 21.50
C VAL A 164 11.31 2.67 20.86
N ALA A 165 11.39 2.63 19.52
CA ALA A 165 11.34 1.39 18.75
C ALA A 165 12.62 0.56 18.96
N GLU A 166 12.48 -0.78 18.92
CA GLU A 166 13.62 -1.68 18.94
C GLU A 166 14.30 -1.70 17.55
N MET A 167 15.61 -1.42 17.50
CA MET A 167 16.44 -1.45 16.28
C MET A 167 15.79 -0.75 15.06
N PRO A 168 15.35 0.52 15.18
CA PRO A 168 14.63 1.19 14.11
C PRO A 168 15.51 1.32 12.87
N GLY A 169 14.96 0.97 11.71
CA GLY A 169 15.69 1.04 10.44
C GLY A 169 16.64 -0.12 10.19
N TYR A 170 16.83 -1.05 11.14
CA TYR A 170 17.71 -2.20 10.95
C TYR A 170 16.98 -3.31 10.19
N ALA A 171 17.30 -3.45 8.90
CA ALA A 171 16.91 -4.61 8.11
C ALA A 171 17.90 -5.76 8.30
N ARG A 172 17.36 -6.98 8.31
CA ARG A 172 18.14 -8.22 8.27
C ARG A 172 17.91 -8.92 6.95
N ILE A 173 18.90 -9.67 6.49
CA ILE A 173 18.73 -10.54 5.32
C ILE A 173 18.24 -11.93 5.77
N ASP A 174 17.21 -12.44 5.13
CA ASP A 174 16.86 -13.85 5.17
C ASP A 174 17.79 -14.58 4.19
N LEU A 175 18.75 -15.35 4.72
CA LEU A 175 19.73 -16.07 3.90
C LEU A 175 19.11 -17.20 3.07
N VAL A 176 17.91 -17.67 3.43
CA VAL A 176 17.20 -18.70 2.66
C VAL A 176 16.51 -18.08 1.45
N ARG A 177 15.84 -16.93 1.65
CA ARG A 177 15.07 -16.26 0.59
C ARG A 177 15.87 -15.20 -0.19
N GLY A 178 16.99 -14.75 0.35
CA GLY A 178 17.77 -13.63 -0.18
C GLY A 178 17.03 -12.29 -0.12
N THR A 179 16.11 -12.12 0.84
CA THR A 179 15.22 -10.96 0.97
C THR A 179 15.49 -10.20 2.26
N LEU A 180 15.15 -8.91 2.28
CA LEU A 180 15.16 -8.16 3.52
C LEU A 180 13.91 -8.44 4.35
N TYR A 181 14.08 -8.46 5.67
CA TYR A 181 12.99 -8.37 6.62
C TYR A 181 13.30 -7.37 7.75
N TRP A 182 12.25 -6.85 8.34
CA TRP A 182 12.32 -6.03 9.56
C TRP A 182 11.61 -6.74 10.70
N GLN A 183 12.16 -6.57 11.89
CA GLN A 183 11.47 -6.83 13.15
C GLN A 183 11.03 -5.50 13.73
N PHE A 184 9.81 -5.43 14.25
CA PHE A 184 9.27 -4.19 14.80
C PHE A 184 8.23 -4.48 15.88
N ILE A 185 7.98 -3.50 16.74
CA ILE A 185 6.95 -3.60 17.77
C ILE A 185 5.65 -2.96 17.25
N ASP A 186 4.55 -3.69 17.34
CA ASP A 186 3.22 -3.19 16.98
C ASP A 186 2.59 -2.34 18.10
N ALA A 187 1.37 -1.85 17.85
CA ALA A 187 0.64 -1.04 18.83
C ALA A 187 0.31 -1.79 20.13
N GLN A 188 0.17 -3.12 20.05
CA GLN A 188 -0.12 -4.00 21.17
C GLN A 188 1.12 -4.32 22.00
N GLY A 189 2.32 -4.05 21.47
CA GLY A 189 3.60 -4.38 22.09
C GLY A 189 4.16 -5.74 21.69
N GLY A 190 3.56 -6.40 20.71
CA GLY A 190 4.06 -7.66 20.16
C GLY A 190 5.22 -7.43 19.19
N LEU A 191 6.21 -8.32 19.23
CA LEU A 191 7.28 -8.37 18.23
C LEU A 191 6.75 -8.99 16.93
N GLN A 192 6.76 -8.20 15.87
CA GLN A 192 6.31 -8.58 14.55
C GLN A 192 7.50 -8.70 13.59
N LYS A 193 7.30 -9.45 12.50
CA LYS A 193 8.24 -9.57 11.38
C LYS A 193 7.50 -9.22 10.08
N LEU A 194 8.12 -8.41 9.23
CA LEU A 194 7.65 -8.18 7.86
C LEU A 194 8.79 -8.52 6.88
N ASP A 195 8.56 -9.50 6.02
CA ASP A 195 9.41 -9.75 4.86
C ASP A 195 9.03 -8.80 3.72
N ARG A 196 10.05 -8.14 3.18
CA ARG A 196 9.89 -7.11 2.16
C ARG A 196 9.31 -7.68 0.86
N ARG A 197 9.77 -8.85 0.43
CA ARG A 197 9.34 -9.49 -0.82
C ARG A 197 7.95 -10.09 -0.68
N GLU A 198 7.59 -10.59 0.50
CA GLU A 198 6.22 -11.02 0.78
C GLU A 198 5.24 -9.85 0.69
N ALA A 199 5.56 -8.70 1.28
CA ALA A 199 4.75 -7.49 1.16
C ALA A 199 4.57 -7.06 -0.32
N ALA A 200 5.65 -7.10 -1.10
CA ALA A 200 5.60 -6.80 -2.53
C ALA A 200 4.79 -7.81 -3.34
N ASN A 201 4.98 -9.10 -3.10
CA ASN A 201 4.21 -10.16 -3.77
C ASN A 201 2.72 -10.04 -3.45
N PHE A 202 2.37 -9.77 -2.19
CA PHE A 202 0.99 -9.59 -1.77
C PHE A 202 0.32 -8.39 -2.48
N PHE A 203 1.02 -7.26 -2.52
CA PHE A 203 0.56 -6.04 -3.18
C PHE A 203 0.42 -6.22 -4.71
N LEU A 204 1.41 -6.81 -5.36
CA LEU A 204 1.44 -7.01 -6.81
C LEU A 204 0.67 -8.25 -7.28
N ASP A 205 0.10 -9.02 -6.34
CA ASP A 205 -0.58 -10.28 -6.61
C ASP A 205 0.31 -11.29 -7.35
N ILE A 206 1.60 -11.30 -7.03
CA ILE A 206 2.58 -12.25 -7.57
C ILE A 206 2.45 -13.54 -6.77
N LYS A 207 1.91 -14.58 -7.40
CA LYS A 207 1.92 -15.93 -6.83
C LYS A 207 3.35 -16.45 -6.83
N LEU A 208 3.81 -16.87 -5.65
CA LEU A 208 4.97 -17.73 -5.60
C LEU A 208 4.57 -19.09 -6.20
N PRO A 209 5.42 -19.75 -6.98
CA PRO A 209 5.21 -21.17 -7.25
C PRO A 209 5.10 -21.88 -5.90
N ASP A 210 4.17 -22.83 -5.79
CA ASP A 210 4.11 -23.71 -4.62
C ASP A 210 5.48 -24.37 -4.50
N CYS A 211 6.28 -23.92 -3.52
CA CYS A 211 7.40 -24.71 -3.06
C CYS A 211 6.79 -25.85 -2.25
N ASP A 212 6.24 -26.83 -2.95
CA ASP A 212 5.94 -28.13 -2.37
C ASP A 212 7.27 -28.73 -1.86
N GLN A 213 7.38 -28.75 -0.53
CA GLN A 213 8.21 -29.64 0.32
C GLN A 213 9.73 -29.47 0.29
#